data_AF-A0A091I613-F1
#
_entry.id   AF-A0A091I613-F1
#
_cell.length_a   1.000
_cell.length_b   1.000
_cell.length_c   1.000
_cell.angle_alpha   90.00
_cell.angle_beta   90.00
_cell.angle_gamma   90.00
#
_symmetry.space_group_name_H-M   'P 1'
#
loop_
_entity.id
_entity.type
_entity.pdbx_description
1 polymer ?
#
loop_
_entity_poly.entity_id
_entity_poly.type
_entity_poly.pdbx_seq_one_letter_code
_entity_poly.pdbx_strand_id
1 'polypeptide(L)'
;QVAYQGTTFFGYVGLWTGQSPHKFTVSGDERAGGRWWENAVAAFLNRNYPVSWLVRDTLSRAEDFQSAVLRLAGIPIIAEVYYIVGGVLPKEGMVITRNRRGPADLWPLDPLGGAWFRVETNYDHWTTPPPSDDRRTAATKALNATGQQNINFDTLFKVSLLNSVFNTVYTTVMSAALPGKYQTWIR
;
A
#
# COMPACT_ATOMS: atom_id res chain seq x y z
N GLN A 1 -7.79 -14.59 -19.45
CA GLN A 1 -7.30 -14.56 -18.05
C GLN A 1 -7.24 -13.10 -17.61
N VAL A 2 -7.59 -12.77 -16.35
CA VAL A 2 -7.51 -11.39 -15.84
C VAL A 2 -6.05 -11.05 -15.55
N ALA A 3 -5.50 -10.02 -16.20
CA ALA A 3 -4.10 -9.61 -16.00
C ALA A 3 -3.89 -9.01 -14.60
N TYR A 4 -4.75 -8.09 -14.20
CA TYR A 4 -4.81 -7.50 -12.87
C TYR A 4 -6.22 -6.96 -12.59
N GLN A 5 -6.53 -6.71 -11.32
CA GLN A 5 -7.78 -6.09 -10.86
C GLN A 5 -7.43 -4.91 -9.95
N GLY A 6 -8.20 -3.82 -10.02
CA GLY A 6 -7.96 -2.66 -9.15
C GLY A 6 -9.22 -1.82 -8.94
N THR A 7 -9.16 -0.99 -7.91
CA THR A 7 -10.22 -0.05 -7.53
C THR A 7 -9.77 1.36 -7.89
N THR A 8 -10.63 2.08 -8.62
CA THR A 8 -10.38 3.46 -9.07
C THR A 8 -11.70 4.22 -9.21
N PHE A 9 -11.60 5.51 -9.52
CA PHE A 9 -12.73 6.37 -9.85
C PHE A 9 -12.88 6.52 -11.36
N PHE A 10 -14.12 6.73 -11.82
CA PHE A 10 -14.37 6.99 -13.24
C PHE A 10 -13.58 8.24 -13.70
N GLY A 11 -12.87 8.11 -14.82
CA GLY A 11 -11.97 9.15 -15.34
C GLY A 11 -10.55 9.13 -14.77
N TYR A 12 -10.26 8.34 -13.73
CA TYR A 12 -8.92 8.21 -13.16
C TYR A 12 -8.19 6.96 -13.67
N VAL A 13 -7.13 7.18 -14.46
CA VAL A 13 -6.43 6.08 -15.17
C VAL A 13 -5.33 5.40 -14.34
N GLY A 14 -4.95 5.97 -13.20
CA GLY A 14 -4.04 5.34 -12.25
C GLY A 14 -4.76 4.35 -11.34
N LEU A 15 -4.01 3.57 -10.56
CA LEU A 15 -4.54 2.73 -9.50
C LEU A 15 -3.85 3.07 -8.18
N TRP A 16 -4.64 3.27 -7.14
CA TRP A 16 -4.11 3.34 -5.77
C TRP A 16 -4.19 2.00 -5.06
N THR A 17 -5.10 1.14 -5.47
CA THR A 17 -5.34 -0.18 -4.86
C THR A 17 -5.56 -1.22 -5.95
N GLY A 18 -4.85 -2.34 -5.89
CA GLY A 18 -5.04 -3.43 -6.84
C GLY A 18 -4.30 -4.72 -6.51
N GLN A 19 -4.60 -5.76 -7.29
CA GLN A 19 -3.98 -7.07 -7.21
C GLN A 19 -3.60 -7.59 -8.59
N SER A 20 -2.46 -8.26 -8.67
CA SER A 20 -2.09 -9.14 -9.76
C SER A 20 -2.32 -10.59 -9.29
N PRO A 21 -3.31 -11.32 -9.86
CA PRO A 21 -3.69 -12.65 -9.41
C PRO A 21 -2.49 -13.61 -9.32
N HIS A 22 -2.38 -14.31 -8.19
CA HIS A 22 -1.32 -15.28 -7.89
C HIS A 22 0.11 -14.72 -7.92
N LYS A 23 0.27 -13.39 -7.83
CA LYS A 23 1.57 -12.72 -7.81
C LYS A 23 1.73 -11.80 -6.59
N PHE A 24 1.00 -10.69 -6.56
CA PHE A 24 1.09 -9.71 -5.47
C PHE A 24 -0.12 -8.76 -5.43
N THR A 25 -0.27 -8.06 -4.31
CA THR A 25 -1.22 -6.96 -4.08
C THR A 25 -0.45 -5.67 -3.81
N VAL A 26 -1.04 -4.52 -4.14
CA VAL A 26 -0.46 -3.20 -3.87
C VAL A 26 -1.55 -2.23 -3.41
N SER A 27 -1.28 -1.49 -2.34
CA SER A 27 -1.94 -0.22 -2.04
C SER A 27 -0.91 0.91 -1.92
N GLY A 28 -1.35 2.15 -2.13
CA GLY A 28 -0.54 3.34 -1.95
C GLY A 28 -1.18 4.31 -0.97
N ASP A 29 -0.40 4.79 -0.01
CA ASP A 29 -0.83 5.82 0.94
C ASP A 29 0.00 7.09 0.73
N GLU A 30 -0.64 8.25 0.85
CA GLU A 30 0.03 9.54 0.67
C GLU A 30 1.12 9.75 1.74
N ARG A 31 2.28 10.22 1.30
CA ARG A 31 3.33 10.75 2.17
C ARG A 31 3.48 12.24 1.89
N ALA A 32 3.09 13.07 2.86
CA ALA A 32 3.23 14.51 2.72
C ALA A 32 4.73 14.90 2.79
N GLY A 33 5.30 15.30 1.65
CA GLY A 33 6.71 15.66 1.59
C GLY A 33 7.11 16.50 0.37
N GLY A 34 8.01 17.45 0.61
CA GLY A 34 8.57 18.35 -0.40
C GLY A 34 7.67 19.54 -0.75
N ARG A 35 8.19 20.42 -1.61
CA ARG A 35 7.49 21.63 -2.07
C ARG A 35 6.70 21.34 -3.35
N TRP A 36 5.58 22.01 -3.57
CA TRP A 36 4.74 21.81 -4.76
C TRP A 36 5.50 21.97 -6.10
N TRP A 37 6.51 22.83 -6.16
CA TRP A 37 7.31 23.05 -7.37
C TRP A 37 8.24 21.87 -7.70
N GLU A 38 8.66 21.08 -6.70
CA GLU A 38 9.45 19.87 -6.92
C GLU A 38 8.63 18.82 -7.67
N ASN A 39 7.32 18.74 -7.37
CA ASN A 39 6.38 17.90 -8.10
C ASN A 39 6.24 18.36 -9.55
N ALA A 40 6.18 19.68 -9.79
CA ALA A 40 6.07 20.23 -11.13
C ALA A 40 7.33 19.94 -11.98
N VAL A 41 8.53 20.11 -11.43
CA VAL A 41 9.78 19.77 -12.13
C VAL A 41 9.85 18.26 -12.42
N ALA A 42 9.51 17.42 -11.43
CA ALA A 42 9.52 15.97 -11.62
C ALA A 42 8.51 15.50 -12.68
N ALA A 43 7.33 16.12 -12.74
CA ALA A 43 6.29 15.79 -13.70
C ALA A 43 6.62 16.27 -15.12
N PHE A 44 6.99 17.55 -15.28
CA PHE A 44 7.06 18.17 -16.61
C PHE A 44 8.45 18.15 -17.25
N LEU A 45 9.53 18.26 -16.46
CA LEU A 45 10.89 18.16 -17.00
C LEU A 45 11.39 16.72 -17.04
N ASN A 46 11.28 15.99 -15.92
CA ASN A 46 11.88 14.66 -15.80
C ASN A 46 10.98 13.54 -16.34
N ARG A 47 9.69 13.83 -16.59
CA ARG A 47 8.69 12.85 -17.05
C ARG A 47 8.61 11.62 -16.14
N ASN A 48 8.79 11.82 -14.84
CA ASN A 48 8.69 10.75 -13.85
C ASN A 48 7.26 10.22 -13.77
N TYR A 49 7.09 9.00 -13.27
CA TYR A 49 5.76 8.40 -13.12
C TYR A 49 4.92 9.14 -12.08
N PRO A 50 3.63 9.42 -12.37
CA PRO A 50 2.64 9.60 -11.32
C PRO A 50 2.58 8.37 -10.42
N VAL A 51 2.45 8.58 -9.11
CA VAL A 51 2.55 7.49 -8.11
C VAL A 51 1.55 6.37 -8.35
N SER A 52 0.31 6.69 -8.71
CA SER A 52 -0.74 5.72 -9.02
C SER A 52 -0.61 5.08 -10.40
N TRP A 53 0.10 5.72 -11.33
CA TRP A 53 0.41 5.13 -12.64
C TRP A 53 1.48 4.07 -12.51
N LEU A 54 2.49 4.30 -11.66
CA LEU A 54 3.51 3.29 -11.37
C LEU A 54 2.91 2.03 -10.73
N VAL A 55 1.90 2.18 -9.86
CA VAL A 55 1.16 1.03 -9.31
C VAL A 55 0.48 0.24 -10.43
N ARG A 56 -0.28 0.92 -11.30
CA ARG A 56 -0.96 0.26 -12.44
C ARG A 56 0.03 -0.43 -13.37
N ASP A 57 1.13 0.23 -13.73
CA ASP A 57 2.16 -0.34 -14.61
C ASP A 57 2.85 -1.54 -13.96
N THR A 58 3.11 -1.46 -12.64
CA THR A 58 3.67 -2.59 -11.87
C THR A 58 2.71 -3.77 -11.86
N LEU A 59 1.43 -3.56 -11.53
CA LEU A 59 0.39 -4.60 -11.61
C LEU A 59 0.30 -5.27 -12.99
N SER A 60 0.57 -4.50 -14.05
CA SER A 60 0.53 -5.02 -15.42
C SER A 60 1.80 -5.75 -15.86
N ARG A 61 2.98 -5.41 -15.32
CA ARG A 61 4.27 -5.83 -15.88
C ARG A 61 5.12 -6.67 -14.93
N ALA A 62 4.98 -6.54 -13.62
CA ALA A 62 5.77 -7.31 -12.68
C ALA A 62 5.37 -8.80 -12.72
N GLU A 63 6.38 -9.65 -12.63
CA GLU A 63 6.21 -11.09 -12.75
C GLU A 63 5.83 -11.72 -11.41
N ASP A 64 6.24 -11.10 -10.31
CA ASP A 64 6.12 -11.60 -8.94
C ASP A 64 6.25 -10.47 -7.90
N PHE A 65 6.22 -10.84 -6.61
CA PHE A 65 6.37 -9.91 -5.49
C PHE A 65 7.72 -9.17 -5.50
N GLN A 66 8.83 -9.87 -5.75
CA GLN A 66 10.18 -9.28 -5.71
C GLN A 66 10.36 -8.24 -6.83
N SER A 67 9.97 -8.57 -8.05
CA SER A 67 9.98 -7.64 -9.19
C SER A 67 9.05 -6.45 -8.95
N ALA A 68 7.89 -6.64 -8.30
CA ALA A 68 7.02 -5.54 -7.92
C ALA A 68 7.69 -4.61 -6.90
N VAL A 69 8.32 -5.14 -5.85
CA VAL A 69 9.06 -4.35 -4.85
C VAL A 69 10.22 -3.59 -5.50
N LEU A 70 11.02 -4.22 -6.36
CA LEU A 70 12.13 -3.56 -7.04
C LEU A 70 11.66 -2.39 -7.93
N ARG A 71 10.56 -2.57 -8.67
CA ARG A 71 9.96 -1.51 -9.49
C ARG A 71 9.44 -0.37 -8.63
N LEU A 72 8.64 -0.70 -7.60
CA LEU A 72 8.02 0.27 -6.70
C LEU A 72 9.03 0.95 -5.78
N ALA A 73 10.22 0.39 -5.56
CA ALA A 73 11.30 1.02 -4.82
C ALA A 73 12.18 1.90 -5.72
N GLY A 74 12.53 1.43 -6.92
CA GLY A 74 13.58 2.01 -7.75
C GLY A 74 13.11 3.00 -8.82
N ILE A 75 11.89 2.89 -9.35
CA ILE A 75 11.45 3.76 -10.46
C ILE A 75 11.16 5.18 -9.93
N PRO A 76 11.73 6.24 -10.54
CA PRO A 76 11.46 7.62 -10.14
C PRO A 76 9.99 8.02 -10.26
N ILE A 77 9.51 8.75 -9.26
CA ILE A 77 8.12 9.21 -9.13
C ILE A 77 8.04 10.73 -8.93
N ILE A 78 6.86 11.31 -9.14
CA ILE A 78 6.67 12.78 -9.04
C ILE A 78 6.47 13.27 -7.60
N ALA A 79 5.96 12.43 -6.71
CA ALA A 79 5.62 12.76 -5.33
C ALA A 79 5.99 11.60 -4.41
N GLU A 80 6.14 11.90 -3.12
CA GLU A 80 6.43 10.89 -2.10
C GLU A 80 5.17 10.05 -1.80
N VAL A 81 5.37 8.79 -1.40
CA VAL A 81 4.29 7.83 -1.18
C VAL A 81 4.76 6.68 -0.30
N TYR A 82 3.84 5.99 0.35
CA TYR A 82 4.08 4.67 0.91
C TYR A 82 3.47 3.63 -0.02
N TYR A 83 4.26 2.68 -0.52
CA TYR A 83 3.71 1.50 -1.22
C TYR A 83 3.67 0.32 -0.27
N ILE A 84 2.49 -0.27 -0.08
CA ILE A 84 2.29 -1.46 0.73
C ILE A 84 2.06 -2.63 -0.21
N VAL A 85 2.95 -3.61 -0.18
CA VAL A 85 2.97 -4.74 -1.11
C VAL A 85 2.82 -6.04 -0.32
N GLY A 86 1.92 -6.93 -0.77
CA GLY A 86 1.78 -8.29 -0.24
C GLY A 86 1.97 -9.32 -1.35
N GLY A 87 2.68 -10.41 -1.09
CA GLY A 87 2.91 -11.50 -2.03
C GLY A 87 1.99 -12.70 -1.79
N VAL A 88 2.44 -13.87 -2.24
CA VAL A 88 1.73 -15.15 -2.07
C VAL A 88 2.45 -16.09 -1.10
N LEU A 89 3.74 -15.90 -0.89
CA LEU A 89 4.56 -16.74 -0.02
C LEU A 89 4.66 -16.16 1.40
N PRO A 90 4.97 -17.00 2.40
CA PRO A 90 5.26 -16.52 3.74
C PRO A 90 6.35 -15.43 3.73
N LYS A 91 6.19 -14.42 4.59
CA LYS A 91 7.10 -13.25 4.72
C LYS A 91 7.08 -12.26 3.54
N GLU A 92 6.35 -12.53 2.47
CA GLU A 92 6.17 -11.56 1.38
C GLU A 92 5.16 -10.47 1.78
N GLY A 93 5.64 -9.52 2.57
CA GLY A 93 4.95 -8.28 2.87
C GLY A 93 5.97 -7.18 3.12
N MET A 94 5.74 -6.01 2.54
CA MET A 94 6.69 -4.89 2.58
C MET A 94 5.94 -3.57 2.59
N VAL A 95 6.34 -2.66 3.47
CA VAL A 95 6.04 -1.22 3.34
C VAL A 95 7.28 -0.54 2.75
N ILE A 96 7.11 0.17 1.65
CA ILE A 96 8.16 0.91 0.95
C ILE A 96 7.89 2.39 1.18
N THR A 97 8.69 3.03 2.02
CA THR A 97 8.63 4.49 2.18
C THR A 97 9.40 5.14 1.04
N ARG A 98 8.72 5.87 0.15
CA ARG A 98 9.33 6.42 -1.08
C ARG A 98 9.57 7.92 -1.02
N ASN A 99 10.81 8.29 -1.33
CA ASN A 99 11.15 9.59 -1.88
C ASN A 99 10.99 9.57 -3.41
N ARG A 100 11.02 10.75 -4.04
CA ARG A 100 10.90 10.90 -5.50
C ARG A 100 11.92 10.07 -6.31
N ARG A 101 13.14 9.90 -5.77
CA ARG A 101 14.26 9.25 -6.47
C ARG A 101 14.58 7.82 -6.03
N GLY A 102 13.94 7.33 -4.97
CA GLY A 102 14.24 6.00 -4.43
C GLY A 102 13.57 5.76 -3.07
N PRO A 103 13.85 4.63 -2.41
CA PRO A 103 13.30 4.32 -1.10
C PRO A 103 14.04 5.12 -0.02
N ALA A 104 13.28 5.69 0.91
CA ALA A 104 13.80 6.18 2.19
C ALA A 104 13.97 5.02 3.17
N ASP A 105 13.08 4.02 3.11
CA ASP A 105 13.12 2.83 3.94
C ASP A 105 12.38 1.65 3.27
N LEU A 106 12.78 0.42 3.63
CA LEU A 106 12.13 -0.82 3.26
C LEU A 106 11.81 -1.61 4.54
N TRP A 107 10.52 -1.77 4.84
CA TRP A 107 10.05 -2.38 6.08
C TRP A 107 9.35 -3.72 5.82
N PRO A 108 10.10 -4.84 5.78
CA PRO A 108 9.54 -6.16 5.51
C PRO A 108 8.77 -6.72 6.70
N LEU A 109 7.91 -7.71 6.49
CA LEU A 109 7.42 -8.56 7.57
C LEU A 109 8.59 -9.30 8.25
N ASP A 110 8.49 -9.48 9.57
CA ASP A 110 9.40 -10.35 10.32
C ASP A 110 8.61 -11.22 11.32
N PRO A 111 7.94 -12.29 10.84
CA PRO A 111 7.15 -13.15 11.70
C PRO A 111 7.97 -13.87 12.78
N LEU A 112 9.27 -14.08 12.55
CA LEU A 112 10.15 -14.74 13.53
C LEU A 112 10.50 -13.80 14.69
N GLY A 113 10.67 -12.50 14.41
CA GLY A 113 10.77 -11.44 15.41
C GLY A 113 9.42 -11.00 15.99
N GLY A 114 8.32 -11.72 15.71
CA GLY A 114 6.97 -11.40 16.20
C GLY A 114 6.24 -10.29 15.41
N ALA A 115 6.87 -9.70 14.41
CA ALA A 115 6.28 -8.69 13.54
C ALA A 115 5.52 -9.33 12.35
N TRP A 116 4.40 -9.99 12.66
CA TRP A 116 3.57 -10.72 11.69
C TRP A 116 2.61 -9.82 10.88
N PHE A 117 2.55 -8.52 11.17
CA PHE A 117 1.83 -7.51 10.38
C PHE A 117 2.63 -6.21 10.29
N ARG A 118 2.28 -5.38 9.30
CA ARG A 118 2.70 -3.97 9.20
C ARG A 118 1.46 -3.08 9.11
N VAL A 119 1.56 -1.89 9.72
CA VAL A 119 0.52 -0.85 9.65
C VAL A 119 1.18 0.40 9.15
N GLU A 120 0.74 0.86 7.97
CA GLU A 120 1.06 2.18 7.46
C GLU A 120 -0.21 3.02 7.38
N THR A 121 -0.05 4.33 7.57
CA THR A 121 -1.09 5.34 7.42
C THR A 121 -0.54 6.46 6.55
N ASN A 122 -0.07 7.57 7.12
CA ASN A 122 0.41 8.73 6.35
C ASN A 122 1.61 9.44 6.98
N TYR A 123 2.40 8.72 7.79
CA TYR A 123 3.56 9.27 8.48
C TYR A 123 4.65 8.19 8.59
N ASP A 124 5.90 8.57 8.75
CA ASP A 124 6.98 7.57 8.73
C ASP A 124 6.87 6.61 9.92
N HIS A 125 7.09 5.30 9.70
CA HIS A 125 6.88 4.29 10.74
C HIS A 125 7.81 4.42 11.94
N TRP A 126 9.01 4.99 11.74
CA TRP A 126 9.99 5.28 12.79
C TRP A 126 9.73 6.60 13.54
N THR A 127 8.62 7.28 13.26
CA THR A 127 8.22 8.53 13.92
C THR A 127 6.99 8.36 14.77
N THR A 128 6.82 9.25 15.75
CA THR A 128 5.61 9.28 16.59
C THR A 128 4.41 9.76 15.76
N PRO A 129 3.26 9.06 15.81
CA PRO A 129 2.02 9.53 15.22
C PRO A 129 1.68 10.96 15.67
N PRO A 130 1.18 11.83 14.78
CA PRO A 130 0.69 13.14 15.19
C PRO A 130 -0.50 12.98 16.15
N PRO A 131 -0.56 13.71 17.29
CA PRO A 131 -1.63 13.53 18.28
C PRO A 131 -3.05 13.76 17.74
N SER A 132 -3.19 14.54 16.67
CA SER A 132 -4.46 14.82 16.00
C SER A 132 -4.90 13.74 15.01
N ASP A 133 -4.01 12.81 14.64
CA ASP A 133 -4.27 11.72 13.67
C ASP A 133 -3.44 10.46 14.01
N ASP A 134 -3.76 9.80 15.13
CA ASP A 134 -3.12 8.54 15.53
C ASP A 134 -3.96 7.29 15.17
N ARG A 135 -4.15 7.11 13.88
CA ARG A 135 -4.79 5.94 13.29
C ARG A 135 -3.95 4.65 13.46
N ARG A 136 -2.62 4.75 13.38
CA ARG A 136 -1.70 3.61 13.51
C ARG A 136 -1.83 2.89 14.84
N THR A 137 -1.92 3.62 15.96
CA THR A 137 -2.04 3.00 17.29
C THR A 137 -3.33 2.20 17.43
N ALA A 138 -4.46 2.75 16.94
CA ALA A 138 -5.74 2.06 16.98
C ALA A 138 -5.72 0.75 16.15
N ALA A 139 -5.21 0.82 14.92
CA ALA A 139 -5.09 -0.35 14.05
C ALA A 139 -4.14 -1.42 14.63
N THR A 140 -3.00 -1.00 15.19
CA THR A 140 -2.03 -1.90 15.83
C THR A 140 -2.64 -2.61 17.03
N LYS A 141 -3.37 -1.87 17.89
CA LYS A 141 -4.08 -2.46 19.04
C LYS A 141 -5.13 -3.47 18.59
N ALA A 142 -5.87 -3.18 17.54
CA ALA A 142 -6.90 -4.08 16.99
C ALA A 142 -6.28 -5.35 16.37
N LEU A 143 -5.16 -5.24 15.65
CA LEU A 143 -4.44 -6.40 15.10
C LEU A 143 -3.84 -7.26 16.21
N ASN A 144 -3.26 -6.66 17.25
CA ASN A 144 -2.76 -7.37 18.42
C ASN A 144 -3.89 -8.13 19.14
N ALA A 145 -5.05 -7.49 19.32
CA ALA A 145 -6.22 -8.14 19.94
C ALA A 145 -6.82 -9.25 19.06
N THR A 146 -6.77 -9.10 17.74
CA THR A 146 -7.20 -10.16 16.79
C THR A 146 -6.26 -11.36 16.90
N GLY A 147 -4.96 -11.12 16.87
CA GLY A 147 -3.93 -12.16 16.92
C GLY A 147 -3.76 -12.90 15.59
N GLN A 148 -2.56 -13.44 15.38
CA GLN A 148 -2.17 -14.09 14.12
C GLN A 148 -3.05 -15.30 13.77
N GLN A 149 -3.57 -16.03 14.76
CA GLN A 149 -4.40 -17.21 14.54
C GLN A 149 -5.81 -16.89 14.04
N ASN A 150 -6.30 -15.66 14.25
CA ASN A 150 -7.67 -15.26 13.89
C ASN A 150 -7.72 -14.27 12.72
N ILE A 151 -6.58 -13.94 12.11
CA ILE A 151 -6.55 -13.00 10.98
C ILE A 151 -7.14 -13.65 9.73
N ASN A 152 -8.11 -12.99 9.12
CA ASN A 152 -8.77 -13.38 7.88
C ASN A 152 -9.40 -12.12 7.23
N PHE A 153 -10.10 -12.28 6.10
CA PHE A 153 -10.72 -11.16 5.40
C PHE A 153 -11.70 -10.37 6.28
N ASP A 154 -12.53 -11.04 7.06
CA ASP A 154 -13.55 -10.40 7.90
C ASP A 154 -12.93 -9.66 9.08
N THR A 155 -11.95 -10.26 9.73
CA THR A 155 -11.26 -9.61 10.86
C THR A 155 -10.39 -8.46 10.39
N LEU A 156 -9.73 -8.57 9.23
CA LEU A 156 -9.00 -7.45 8.63
C LEU A 156 -9.94 -6.32 8.19
N PHE A 157 -11.10 -6.65 7.61
CA PHE A 157 -12.12 -5.66 7.31
C PHE A 157 -12.57 -4.92 8.58
N LYS A 158 -12.88 -5.65 9.66
CA LYS A 158 -13.24 -5.03 10.96
C LYS A 158 -12.13 -4.12 11.52
N VAL A 159 -10.86 -4.51 11.42
CA VAL A 159 -9.73 -3.64 11.80
C VAL A 159 -9.75 -2.34 10.98
N SER A 160 -10.01 -2.42 9.67
CA SER A 160 -10.07 -1.22 8.82
C SER A 160 -11.25 -0.31 9.16
N LEU A 161 -12.37 -0.85 9.67
CA LEU A 161 -13.51 -0.05 10.15
C LEU A 161 -13.12 0.82 11.35
N LEU A 162 -12.32 0.28 12.28
CA LEU A 162 -11.85 1.00 13.46
C LEU A 162 -10.86 2.12 13.10
N ASN A 163 -10.14 1.94 11.99
CA ASN A 163 -9.19 2.91 11.48
C ASN A 163 -9.83 3.94 10.52
N SER A 164 -11.13 3.79 10.25
CA SER A 164 -11.90 4.64 9.36
C SER A 164 -12.22 5.96 10.07
N VAL A 165 -11.86 7.07 9.44
CA VAL A 165 -12.26 8.42 9.86
C VAL A 165 -13.50 8.87 9.10
N PHE A 166 -14.11 9.98 9.50
CA PHE A 166 -15.35 10.56 8.92
C PHE A 166 -15.34 10.77 7.38
N ASN A 167 -14.23 10.51 6.69
CA ASN A 167 -14.06 10.72 5.24
C ASN A 167 -13.51 9.48 4.49
N THR A 168 -13.65 8.27 5.02
CA THR A 168 -13.28 7.06 4.25
C THR A 168 -14.23 6.88 3.06
N VAL A 169 -13.69 6.77 1.84
CA VAL A 169 -14.49 6.63 0.60
C VAL A 169 -14.79 5.18 0.27
N TYR A 170 -13.82 4.30 0.45
CA TYR A 170 -13.97 2.86 0.25
C TYR A 170 -13.02 2.09 1.15
N THR A 171 -13.29 0.80 1.29
CA THR A 171 -12.43 -0.16 1.98
C THR A 171 -12.21 -1.35 1.06
N THR A 172 -10.96 -1.82 0.92
CA THR A 172 -10.62 -3.00 0.13
C THR A 172 -9.90 -4.03 0.98
N VAL A 173 -10.29 -5.29 0.86
CA VAL A 173 -9.52 -6.44 1.36
C VAL A 173 -9.18 -7.35 0.19
N MET A 174 -7.95 -7.88 0.19
CA MET A 174 -7.43 -8.66 -0.94
C MET A 174 -6.31 -9.59 -0.49
N SER A 175 -6.11 -10.67 -1.25
CA SER A 175 -5.00 -11.61 -1.10
C SER A 175 -4.59 -12.10 -2.48
N ALA A 176 -3.32 -11.94 -2.83
CA ALA A 176 -2.80 -12.38 -4.12
C ALA A 176 -2.97 -13.90 -4.33
N ALA A 177 -2.90 -14.69 -3.25
CA ALA A 177 -3.08 -16.14 -3.28
C ALA A 177 -4.55 -16.55 -3.52
N LEU A 178 -5.51 -15.70 -3.15
CA LEU A 178 -6.95 -15.92 -3.28
C LEU A 178 -7.60 -14.79 -4.09
N PRO A 179 -7.28 -14.63 -5.39
CA PRO A 179 -7.69 -13.46 -6.16
C PRO A 179 -9.21 -13.31 -6.29
N GLY A 180 -9.97 -14.42 -6.24
CA GLY A 180 -11.43 -14.40 -6.24
C GLY A 180 -12.07 -13.80 -4.98
N LYS A 181 -11.28 -13.46 -3.95
CA LYS A 181 -11.72 -12.83 -2.70
C LYS A 181 -11.45 -11.31 -2.65
N TYR A 182 -11.00 -10.70 -3.75
CA TYR A 182 -10.87 -9.25 -3.84
C TYR A 182 -12.24 -8.59 -3.67
N GLN A 183 -12.39 -7.80 -2.61
CA GLN A 183 -13.64 -7.12 -2.29
C GLN A 183 -13.38 -5.67 -1.91
N THR A 184 -14.20 -4.78 -2.48
CA THR A 184 -14.22 -3.36 -2.17
C THR A 184 -15.63 -2.96 -1.79
N TRP A 185 -15.77 -2.21 -0.69
CA TRP A 185 -17.02 -1.60 -0.25
C TRP A 185 -16.87 -0.09 -0.26
N ILE A 186 -17.82 0.61 -0.87
CA ILE A 186 -17.98 2.06 -0.72
C ILE A 186 -18.44 2.33 0.72
N ARG A 187 -17.99 3.44 1.32
CA ARG A 187 -18.22 3.79 2.72
C ARG A 187 -19.02 5.08 2.85
#